data_AF-A0A848G0D1-F1
#
_entry.id   AF-A0A848G0D1-F1
#
_cell.length_a   1.000
_cell.length_b   1.000
_cell.length_c   1.000
_cell.angle_alpha   90.00
_cell.angle_beta   90.00
_cell.angle_gamma   90.00
#
_symmetry.space_group_name_H-M   'P 1'
#
loop_
_entity.id
_entity.type
_entity.pdbx_description
1 polymer ?
#
loop_
_entity_poly.entity_id
_entity_poly.type
_entity_poly.pdbx_seq_one_letter_code
_entity_poly.pdbx_strand_id
1 'polypeptide(L)'
;MADTTKVMAEAPSQLEERLEDGLRCSFSAFQQLATLFFVAKNMAPEHSHLCKLLELGWHVAGDMENHVCGILDQLSSPGVPE
;
A
#
# COMPACT_ATOMS: atom_id res chain seq x y z
N MET A 1 -17.88 31.32 26.47
CA MET A 1 -17.48 31.47 25.07
C MET A 1 -16.49 30.36 24.77
N ALA A 2 -16.96 29.28 24.15
CA ALA A 2 -16.09 28.22 23.65
C ALA A 2 -15.67 28.66 22.24
N ASP A 3 -14.42 29.10 22.10
CA ASP A 3 -13.88 29.52 20.82
C ASP A 3 -13.44 28.29 20.04
N THR A 4 -14.11 28.15 18.90
CA THR A 4 -14.02 27.11 17.89
C THR A 4 -12.68 27.13 17.16
N THR A 5 -12.25 25.94 16.74
CA THR A 5 -11.37 25.74 15.58
C THR A 5 -9.87 25.99 15.81
N LYS A 6 -9.28 25.22 16.73
CA LYS A 6 -7.86 24.85 16.63
C LYS A 6 -7.71 23.73 15.59
N VAL A 7 -8.04 24.00 14.32
CA VAL A 7 -7.54 23.18 13.22
C VAL A 7 -6.11 23.63 13.02
N MET A 8 -5.19 22.94 13.71
CA MET A 8 -3.77 23.06 13.45
C MET A 8 -3.58 22.71 11.98
N ALA A 9 -3.26 23.70 11.16
CA ALA A 9 -2.71 23.46 9.83
C ALA A 9 -1.43 22.65 10.04
N GLU A 10 -1.48 21.34 9.76
CA GLU A 10 -0.27 20.52 9.72
C GLU A 10 0.67 21.12 8.68
N ALA A 11 1.93 21.33 9.08
CA ALA A 11 2.94 21.81 8.15
C ALA A 11 3.05 20.81 6.99
N PRO A 12 3.19 21.26 5.73
CA PRO A 12 3.21 20.38 4.55
C PRO A 12 4.22 19.22 4.68
N SER A 13 5.34 19.43 5.38
CA SER A 13 6.34 18.41 5.65
C SER A 13 5.87 17.28 6.58
N GLN A 14 4.97 17.54 7.53
CA GLN A 14 4.41 16.48 8.40
C GLN A 14 3.35 15.66 7.67
N LEU A 15 2.62 16.26 6.72
CA LEU A 15 1.67 15.54 5.89
C LEU A 15 2.38 14.58 4.92
N GLU A 16 3.48 15.03 4.32
CA GLU A 16 4.32 14.20 3.44
C GLU A 16 4.95 13.02 4.18
N GLU A 17 5.52 13.25 5.38
CA GLU A 17 6.10 12.19 6.21
C GLU A 17 5.05 11.13 6.60
N ARG A 18 3.86 11.57 7.03
CA ARG A 18 2.74 10.66 7.37
C ARG A 18 2.22 9.89 6.16
N LEU A 19 2.27 10.49 4.96
CA LEU A 19 1.89 9.83 3.72
C LEU A 19 2.90 8.76 3.34
N GLU A 20 4.20 9.05 3.42
CA GLU A 20 5.27 8.08 3.16
C GLU A 20 5.19 6.88 4.12
N ASP A 21 5.00 7.13 5.42
CA ASP A 21 4.83 6.09 6.42
C ASP A 21 3.60 5.21 6.15
N GLY A 22 2.48 5.83 5.76
CA GLY A 22 1.24 5.13 5.40
C GLY A 22 1.41 4.26 4.15
N LEU A 23 2.13 4.75 3.14
CA LEU A 23 2.46 4.01 1.92
C LEU A 23 3.39 2.84 2.23
N ARG A 24 4.44 3.04 3.03
CA ARG A 24 5.37 1.98 3.44
C ARG A 24 4.69 0.88 4.24
N CYS A 25 3.77 1.24 5.15
CA CYS A 25 2.94 0.27 5.87
C CYS A 25 2.07 -0.55 4.91
N SER A 26 1.46 0.10 3.92
CA SER A 26 0.61 -0.55 2.92
C SER A 26 1.40 -1.53 2.05
N PHE A 27 2.59 -1.11 1.57
CA PHE A 27 3.52 -1.97 0.82
C PHE A 27 3.85 -3.26 1.60
N SER A 28 4.24 -3.13 2.87
CA SER A 28 4.57 -4.27 3.73
C SER A 28 3.37 -5.22 3.91
N ALA A 29 2.16 -4.69 4.07
CA ALA A 29 0.94 -5.49 4.18
C ALA A 29 0.65 -6.28 2.90
N PHE A 30 0.82 -5.68 1.72
CA PHE A 30 0.62 -6.38 0.44
C PHE A 30 1.65 -7.47 0.21
N GLN A 31 2.91 -7.24 0.57
CA GLN A 31 3.96 -8.26 0.48
C GLN A 31 3.68 -9.46 1.40
N GLN A 32 3.18 -9.21 2.61
CA GLN A 32 2.76 -10.28 3.53
C GLN A 32 1.57 -11.06 2.99
N LEU A 33 0.58 -10.36 2.42
CA LEU A 33 -0.59 -10.97 1.80
C LEU A 33 -0.20 -11.85 0.59
N ALA A 34 0.69 -11.35 -0.26
CA ALA A 34 1.26 -12.12 -1.36
C ALA A 34 1.91 -13.41 -0.80
N THR A 35 2.81 -13.28 0.18
CA THR A 35 3.47 -14.44 0.81
C THR A 35 2.46 -15.48 1.34
N LEU A 36 1.40 -15.03 2.01
CA LEU A 36 0.33 -15.91 2.48
C LEU A 36 -0.35 -16.65 1.33
N PHE A 37 -0.64 -15.95 0.22
CA PHE A 37 -1.25 -16.56 -0.95
C PHE A 37 -0.34 -17.58 -1.62
N PHE A 38 0.97 -17.32 -1.68
CA PHE A 38 1.94 -18.28 -2.18
C PHE A 38 1.94 -19.57 -1.33
N VAL A 39 2.00 -19.44 0.00
CA VAL A 39 1.96 -20.60 0.90
C VAL A 39 0.64 -21.36 0.78
N ALA A 40 -0.49 -20.65 0.78
CA ALA A 40 -1.80 -21.26 0.69
C ALA A 40 -2.01 -21.96 -0.67
N LYS A 41 -1.45 -21.44 -1.77
CA LYS A 41 -1.53 -22.07 -3.09
C LYS A 41 -0.81 -23.41 -3.11
N ASN A 42 0.31 -23.52 -2.40
CA ASN A 42 1.07 -24.78 -2.27
C ASN A 42 0.37 -25.82 -1.38
N MET A 43 -0.62 -25.41 -0.57
CA MET A 43 -1.38 -26.30 0.31
C MET A 43 -2.79 -26.62 -0.21
N ALA A 44 -3.32 -25.81 -1.13
CA ALA A 44 -4.67 -25.98 -1.67
C ALA A 44 -4.70 -27.05 -2.77
N PRO A 45 -5.77 -27.87 -2.84
CA PRO A 45 -5.98 -28.77 -3.96
C PRO A 45 -6.01 -27.99 -5.27
N GLU A 46 -5.30 -28.51 -6.27
CA GLU A 46 -5.26 -27.96 -7.62
C GLU A 46 -6.71 -27.82 -8.15
N HIS A 47 -7.05 -26.65 -8.70
CA HIS A 47 -8.40 -26.27 -9.17
C HIS A 47 -9.50 -26.03 -8.11
N SER A 48 -9.19 -26.04 -6.81
CA SER A 48 -10.15 -25.59 -5.79
C SER A 48 -10.56 -24.12 -5.97
N HIS A 49 -11.76 -23.75 -5.51
CA HIS A 49 -12.17 -22.34 -5.46
C HIS A 49 -11.19 -21.49 -4.64
N LEU A 50 -10.59 -22.09 -3.61
CA LEU A 50 -9.54 -21.46 -2.84
C LEU A 50 -8.35 -21.12 -3.73
N CYS A 51 -7.83 -22.06 -4.53
CA CYS A 51 -6.70 -21.81 -5.43
C CYS A 51 -6.97 -20.64 -6.42
N LYS A 52 -8.18 -20.57 -6.99
CA LYS A 52 -8.59 -19.46 -7.87
C LYS A 52 -8.67 -18.12 -7.14
N LEU A 53 -9.19 -18.10 -5.91
CA LEU A 53 -9.25 -16.90 -5.06
C LEU A 53 -7.84 -16.44 -4.65
N LEU A 54 -6.93 -17.37 -4.38
CA LEU A 54 -5.54 -17.08 -4.04
C LEU A 54 -4.78 -16.48 -5.23
N GLU A 55 -5.02 -16.96 -6.45
CA GLU A 55 -4.44 -16.37 -7.67
C GLU A 55 -4.94 -14.95 -7.91
N LEU A 56 -6.25 -14.71 -7.76
CA LEU A 56 -6.82 -13.37 -7.86
C LEU A 56 -6.23 -12.44 -6.79
N GLY A 57 -6.16 -12.91 -5.54
CA GLY A 57 -5.62 -12.15 -4.43
C GLY A 57 -4.15 -11.79 -4.63
N TRP A 58 -3.33 -12.73 -5.13
CA TRP A 58 -1.92 -12.47 -5.44
C TRP A 58 -1.76 -11.37 -6.49
N HIS A 59 -2.59 -11.39 -7.54
CA HIS A 59 -2.55 -10.37 -8.58
C HIS A 59 -2.87 -8.97 -8.01
N VAL A 60 -3.94 -8.87 -7.21
CA VAL A 60 -4.32 -7.61 -6.55
C VAL A 60 -3.22 -7.10 -5.62
N ALA A 61 -2.60 -7.98 -4.83
CA ALA A 61 -1.51 -7.60 -3.95
C ALA A 61 -0.32 -6.99 -4.74
N GLY A 62 0.06 -7.61 -5.86
CA GLY A 62 1.12 -7.11 -6.74
C GLY A 62 0.77 -5.77 -7.40
N ASP A 63 -0.47 -5.58 -7.86
CA ASP A 63 -0.92 -4.31 -8.44
C ASP A 63 -0.87 -3.17 -7.41
N MET A 64 -1.28 -3.44 -6.17
CA MET A 64 -1.22 -2.46 -5.09
C MET A 64 0.22 -2.16 -4.66
N GLU A 65 1.10 -3.17 -4.63
CA GLU A 65 2.53 -3.00 -4.42
C GLU A 65 3.15 -2.05 -5.46
N ASN A 66 2.90 -2.32 -6.75
CA ASN A 66 3.39 -1.49 -7.86
C ASN A 66 2.86 -0.05 -7.77
N HIS A 67 1.59 0.13 -7.42
CA HIS A 67 0.99 1.45 -7.26
C HIS A 67 1.66 2.25 -6.13
N VAL A 68 1.90 1.62 -4.99
CA VAL A 68 2.59 2.24 -3.86
C VAL A 68 4.02 2.63 -4.21
N CYS A 69 4.78 1.75 -4.87
CA CYS A 69 6.12 2.06 -5.37
C CYS A 69 6.10 3.28 -6.30
N GLY A 70 5.17 3.32 -7.25
CA GLY A 70 5.06 4.46 -8.18
C GLY A 70 4.74 5.79 -7.49
N ILE A 71 3.99 5.78 -6.39
CA ILE A 71 3.75 6.98 -5.58
C ILE A 71 5.02 7.37 -4.79
N LEU A 72 5.70 6.40 -4.18
CA LEU A 72 6.94 6.65 -3.42
C LEU A 72 8.05 7.21 -4.33
N ASP A 73 8.17 6.72 -5.56
CA ASP A 73 9.13 7.24 -6.54
C ASP A 73 8.81 8.69 -6.92
N GLN A 74 7.52 9.04 -7.07
CA GLN A 74 7.09 10.42 -7.34
C GLN A 74 7.37 11.37 -6.16
N LEU A 75 7.20 10.89 -4.92
CA LEU A 75 7.53 11.66 -3.71
C LEU A 75 9.04 11.83 -3.54
N SER A 76 9.83 10.85 -3.97
CA SER A 76 11.29 10.85 -3.85
C SER A 76 12.00 11.62 -4.96
N SER A 77 11.31 11.91 -6.06
CA SER A 77 11.82 12.69 -7.20
C SER A 77 11.78 14.19 -6.87
N PRO A 78 12.92 14.87 -6.65
CA PRO A 78 12.93 16.33 -6.58
C PRO A 78 12.54 16.83 -7.97
N GLY A 79 11.42 17.54 -8.07
CA GLY A 79 10.75 17.87 -9.33
C GLY A 79 11.72 18.19 -10.48
N VAL A 80 11.66 17.38 -11.55
CA VAL A 80 12.13 17.83 -12.86
C VAL A 80 11.05 18.78 -13.35
N PRO A 81 11.31 20.09 -13.45
CA PRO A 81 10.37 21.00 -14.09
C PRO A 81 10.32 20.62 -15.58
N GLU A 82 9.12 20.34 -16.10
CA GLU A 82 8.86 20.47 -17.55
C GLU A 82 9.00 21.93 -18.00
#